data_AF-A0A7C5JQM5-F1
#
_entry.id   AF-A0A7C5JQM5-F1
#
_cell.length_a   1.000
_cell.length_b   1.000
_cell.length_c   1.000
_cell.angle_alpha   90.00
_cell.angle_beta   90.00
_cell.angle_gamma   90.00
#
_symmetry.space_group_name_H-M   'P 1'
#
loop_
_entity.id
_entity.type
_entity.pdbx_description
1 polymer ?
#
loop_
_entity_poly.entity_id
_entity_poly.type
_entity_poly.pdbx_seq_one_letter_code
_entity_poly.pdbx_strand_id
1 'polypeptide(L)'
;MMTSEGSKSIEDIEVGDLVWSRNDVTGECGYKAVLDTIVTHPNELVHLEYGDDEELVGTAVHPFWVVESQSWVEMGDIRVGDTLLLDDGTNV
;
A
#
# COMPACT_ATOMS: atom_id res chain seq x y z
N MET A 1 -7.18 4.48 3.60
CA MET A 1 -6.51 5.36 2.64
C MET A 1 -6.62 6.79 3.12
N MET A 2 -5.50 7.50 3.28
CA MET A 2 -5.50 8.91 3.66
C MET A 2 -5.90 9.77 2.46
N THR A 3 -7.06 10.41 2.53
CA THR A 3 -7.52 11.36 1.50
C THR A 3 -7.42 12.79 2.01
N SER A 4 -7.57 13.78 1.13
CA SER A 4 -7.64 15.20 1.55
C SER A 4 -8.78 15.51 2.51
N GLU A 5 -9.81 14.66 2.58
CA GLU A 5 -10.97 14.80 3.46
C GLU A 5 -10.90 13.93 4.72
N GLY A 6 -9.84 13.13 4.87
CA GLY A 6 -9.62 12.22 6.01
C GLY A 6 -9.35 10.77 5.58
N SER A 7 -9.32 9.86 6.55
CA SER A 7 -9.16 8.43 6.25
C SER A 7 -10.45 7.87 5.67
N LYS A 8 -10.37 7.32 4.45
CA LYS A 8 -11.45 6.64 3.74
C LYS A 8 -11.06 5.18 3.51
N SER A 9 -12.01 4.25 3.58
CA SER A 9 -11.77 2.84 3.24
C SER A 9 -11.36 2.72 1.77
N ILE A 10 -10.50 1.75 1.43
CA ILE A 10 -10.02 1.59 0.05
C ILE A 10 -11.15 1.27 -0.94
N GLU A 11 -12.21 0.61 -0.47
CA GLU A 11 -13.42 0.29 -1.27
C GLU A 11 -14.29 1.50 -1.59
N ASP A 12 -14.16 2.58 -0.81
CA ASP A 12 -14.94 3.82 -0.97
C ASP A 12 -14.20 4.87 -1.82
N ILE A 13 -12.95 4.60 -2.23
CA ILE A 13 -12.14 5.51 -3.04
C ILE A 13 -12.65 5.52 -4.48
N GLU A 14 -12.87 6.72 -5.02
CA GLU A 14 -13.34 6.91 -6.39
C GLU A 14 -12.30 7.64 -7.26
N VAL A 15 -12.43 7.49 -8.59
CA VAL A 15 -11.61 8.25 -9.54
C VAL A 15 -11.86 9.75 -9.32
N GLY A 16 -10.77 10.49 -9.11
CA GLY A 16 -10.80 11.91 -8.75
C GLY A 16 -10.55 12.19 -7.27
N ASP A 17 -10.66 11.19 -6.38
CA ASP A 17 -10.30 11.37 -4.96
C ASP A 17 -8.81 11.67 -4.83
N LEU A 18 -8.46 12.63 -3.97
CA LEU A 18 -7.09 13.00 -3.69
C LEU A 18 -6.55 12.12 -2.56
N VAL A 19 -5.68 11.17 -2.88
CA VAL A 19 -5.05 10.25 -1.93
C VAL A 19 -3.60 10.64 -1.65
N TRP A 20 -3.14 10.43 -0.42
CA TRP A 20 -1.73 10.57 -0.07
C TRP A 20 -0.91 9.53 -0.83
N SER A 21 0.06 9.99 -1.60
CA SER A 21 0.88 9.14 -2.46
C SER A 21 2.32 9.59 -2.45
N ARG A 22 3.24 8.62 -2.48
CA ARG A 22 4.68 8.86 -2.58
C ARG A 22 5.14 8.68 -4.02
N ASN A 23 6.04 9.56 -4.47
CA ASN A 23 6.78 9.38 -5.71
C ASN A 23 7.93 8.39 -5.48
N ASP A 24 7.95 7.28 -6.21
CA ASP A 24 8.96 6.23 -6.11
C ASP A 24 10.36 6.68 -6.58
N VAL A 25 10.44 7.68 -7.45
CA VAL A 25 11.70 8.22 -7.98
C VAL A 25 12.27 9.32 -7.10
N THR A 26 11.44 10.28 -6.69
CA THR A 26 11.90 11.45 -5.91
C THR A 26 11.75 11.25 -4.40
N GLY A 27 10.94 10.28 -3.97
CA GLY A 27 10.61 10.04 -2.57
C GLY A 27 9.62 11.06 -1.99
N GLU A 28 9.18 12.06 -2.75
CA GLU A 28 8.27 13.11 -2.29
C GLU A 28 6.86 12.58 -2.10
N CYS A 29 6.25 12.91 -0.96
CA CYS A 29 4.86 12.58 -0.66
C CYS A 29 3.94 13.77 -0.92
N GLY A 30 2.75 13.50 -1.46
CA GLY A 30 1.74 14.53 -1.68
C GLY A 30 0.40 13.93 -2.11
N TYR A 31 -0.64 14.77 -2.12
CA TYR A 31 -1.96 14.36 -2.57
C TYR A 31 -2.01 14.26 -4.09
N LYS A 32 -2.41 13.09 -4.60
CA LYS A 32 -2.58 12.83 -6.03
C LYS A 32 -3.99 12.31 -6.30
N ALA A 33 -4.55 12.71 -7.44
CA ALA A 33 -5.86 12.24 -7.85
C ALA A 33 -5.79 10.78 -8.32
N VAL A 34 -6.73 9.97 -7.85
CA VAL A 34 -6.93 8.60 -8.35
C VAL A 34 -7.37 8.66 -9.80
N LEU A 35 -6.65 7.98 -10.68
CA LEU A 35 -6.94 7.96 -12.12
C LEU A 35 -7.84 6.80 -12.52
N ASP A 36 -7.72 5.68 -11.82
CA ASP A 36 -8.47 4.45 -12.08
C ASP A 36 -8.57 3.64 -10.78
N THR A 37 -9.63 2.85 -10.65
CA THR A 37 -9.84 1.95 -9.52
C THR A 37 -9.98 0.51 -10.00
N ILE A 38 -9.20 -0.38 -9.40
CA ILE A 38 -9.19 -1.80 -9.76
C ILE A 38 -9.88 -2.57 -8.64
N VAL A 39 -11.08 -3.07 -8.92
CA VAL A 39 -11.84 -3.91 -7.98
C VAL A 39 -11.74 -5.37 -8.41
N THR A 40 -10.97 -6.16 -7.66
CA THR A 40 -10.85 -7.61 -7.86
C THR A 40 -11.61 -8.38 -6.80
N HIS A 41 -12.17 -9.54 -7.15
CA HIS A 41 -12.80 -10.48 -6.21
C HIS A 41 -11.90 -11.73 -6.09
N PRO A 42 -10.81 -11.65 -5.30
CA PRO A 42 -9.91 -12.77 -5.08
C PRO A 42 -10.61 -13.85 -4.25
N ASN A 43 -10.32 -15.13 -4.55
CA ASN A 43 -10.72 -16.25 -3.68
C ASN A 43 -9.67 -16.57 -2.61
N GLU A 44 -8.48 -15.97 -2.72
CA GLU A 44 -7.34 -16.21 -1.84
C GLU A 44 -6.80 -14.87 -1.35
N LEU A 45 -6.67 -14.74 -0.03
CA LEU A 45 -6.10 -13.58 0.64
C LEU A 45 -4.78 -14.00 1.30
N VAL A 46 -3.79 -13.13 1.23
CA VAL A 46 -2.52 -13.24 1.93
C VAL A 46 -2.62 -12.41 3.20
N HIS A 47 -2.22 -13.01 4.31
CA HIS A 47 -2.12 -12.38 5.63
C HIS A 47 -0.63 -12.22 5.93
N LEU A 48 -0.20 -10.98 6.09
CA LEU A 48 1.16 -10.65 6.52
C LEU A 48 1.09 -10.01 7.89
N GLU A 49 1.77 -10.63 8.86
CA GLU A 49 1.97 -10.05 10.18
C GLU A 49 3.29 -9.25 10.16
N TYR A 50 3.24 -8.00 10.60
CA TYR A 50 4.40 -7.11 10.69
C TYR A 50 4.44 -6.40 12.05
N GLY A 51 5.64 -5.97 12.47
CA GLY A 51 5.84 -5.43 13.81
C GLY A 51 5.58 -6.45 14.91
N ASP A 52 5.10 -5.99 16.07
CA ASP A 52 4.79 -6.86 17.23
C ASP A 52 3.39 -7.52 17.14
N ASP A 53 2.40 -6.90 16.46
CA ASP A 53 0.99 -7.40 16.44
C ASP A 53 0.11 -6.75 15.33
N GLU A 54 0.70 -6.21 14.25
CA GLU A 54 -0.07 -5.63 13.15
C GLU A 54 -0.27 -6.62 12.00
N GLU A 55 -1.47 -6.61 11.41
CA GLU A 55 -1.83 -7.49 10.29
C GLU A 55 -2.16 -6.66 9.04
N LEU A 56 -1.55 -7.05 7.93
CA LEU A 56 -1.87 -6.59 6.60
C LEU A 56 -2.56 -7.73 5.84
N VAL A 57 -3.80 -7.50 5.40
CA VAL A 57 -4.58 -8.46 4.64
C VAL A 57 -4.82 -7.91 3.23
N GLY A 58 -4.45 -8.69 2.22
CA GLY A 58 -4.54 -8.28 0.83
C GLY A 58 -4.50 -9.47 -0.11
N THR A 59 -4.41 -9.21 -1.41
CA THR A 59 -4.25 -10.28 -2.40
C THR A 59 -2.78 -10.47 -2.73
N ALA A 60 -2.38 -11.68 -3.13
CA ALA A 60 -1.00 -11.99 -3.45
C ALA A 60 -0.39 -11.06 -4.52
N VAL A 61 -1.20 -10.55 -5.45
CA VAL A 61 -0.75 -9.69 -6.55
C VAL A 61 -0.70 -8.20 -6.19
N HIS A 62 -1.10 -7.81 -4.98
CA HIS A 62 -1.01 -6.41 -4.57
C HIS A 62 0.44 -6.07 -4.21
N PRO A 63 1.08 -5.12 -4.91
CA PRO A 63 2.47 -4.79 -4.64
C PRO A 63 2.62 -3.84 -3.46
N PHE A 64 3.65 -4.07 -2.64
CA PHE A 64 4.11 -3.17 -1.59
C PHE A 64 5.53 -2.69 -1.87
N TRP A 65 5.87 -1.52 -1.34
CA TRP A 65 7.20 -0.95 -1.51
C TRP A 65 8.18 -1.55 -0.49
N VAL A 66 9.17 -2.27 -0.98
CA VAL A 66 10.25 -2.84 -0.16
C VAL A 66 11.45 -1.88 -0.18
N VAL A 67 11.88 -1.44 1.00
CA VAL A 67 12.94 -0.43 1.16
C VAL A 67 14.30 -0.96 0.71
N GLU A 68 14.61 -2.22 0.99
CA GLU A 68 15.90 -2.84 0.64
C GLU A 68 16.11 -2.97 -0.86
N SER A 69 15.05 -3.36 -1.59
CA SER A 69 15.11 -3.53 -3.05
C SER A 69 14.74 -2.25 -3.81
N GLN A 70 14.27 -1.20 -3.10
CA GLN A 70 13.72 0.03 -3.67
C GLN A 70 12.77 -0.24 -4.83
N SER A 71 11.91 -1.24 -4.65
CA SER A 71 11.05 -1.75 -5.71
C SER A 71 9.70 -2.21 -5.16
N TRP A 72 8.72 -2.26 -6.06
CA TRP A 72 7.41 -2.80 -5.79
C TRP A 72 7.47 -4.33 -5.85
N VAL A 73 7.22 -4.98 -4.73
CA VAL A 73 7.19 -6.44 -4.59
C VAL A 73 5.76 -6.87 -4.29
N GLU A 74 5.27 -7.86 -5.03
CA GLU A 74 3.95 -8.45 -4.80
C GLU A 74 3.85 -9.03 -3.39
N MET A 75 2.69 -8.86 -2.74
CA MET A 75 2.44 -9.34 -1.38
C MET A 75 2.79 -10.82 -1.19
N GLY A 76 2.56 -11.64 -2.21
CA GLY A 76 2.89 -13.07 -2.20
C GLY A 76 4.38 -13.40 -2.26
N ASP A 77 5.24 -12.46 -2.67
CA ASP A 77 6.70 -12.63 -2.70
C ASP A 77 7.41 -11.82 -1.59
N ILE A 78 6.66 -11.09 -0.75
CA ILE A 78 7.21 -10.48 0.47
C ILE A 78 7.62 -11.60 1.42
N ARG A 79 8.86 -11.52 1.91
CA ARG A 79 9.44 -12.53 2.80
C ARG A 79 9.66 -11.95 4.18
N VAL A 80 9.63 -12.85 5.17
CA VAL A 80 9.99 -12.52 6.55
C VAL A 80 11.42 -11.97 6.56
N GLY A 81 11.56 -10.72 6.97
CA GLY A 81 12.82 -9.97 6.98
C GLY A 81 12.86 -8.80 6.00
N ASP A 82 11.97 -8.75 5.01
CA ASP A 82 11.86 -7.60 4.10
C ASP A 82 11.30 -6.39 4.85
N THR A 83 11.95 -5.25 4.68
CA THR A 83 11.49 -3.99 5.28
C THR A 83 10.49 -3.29 4.36
N LEU A 84 9.26 -3.11 4.83
CA LEU A 84 8.21 -2.38 4.14
C LEU A 84 8.19 -0.91 4.57
N LEU A 85 7.85 -0.05 3.63
CA LEU A 85 7.63 1.36 3.90
C LEU A 85 6.14 1.63 4.15
N LEU A 86 5.82 2.16 5.33
CA LEU A 86 4.48 2.62 5.68
C LEU A 86 4.20 4.06 5.21
N ASP A 87 2.92 4.47 5.23
CA ASP A 87 2.50 5.78 4.75
C ASP A 87 2.99 6.95 5.62
N ASP A 88 3.29 6.68 6.89
CA ASP A 88 3.86 7.63 7.85
C ASP A 88 5.37 7.85 7.66
N GLY A 89 6.00 7.08 6.76
CA GLY A 89 7.44 7.10 6.51
C GLY A 89 8.26 6.22 7.48
N THR A 90 7.61 5.44 8.33
CA THR A 90 8.21 4.42 9.18
C THR A 90 8.45 3.14 8.38
N ASN A 91 9.49 2.42 8.78
CA ASN A 91 9.91 1.17 8.19
C ASN A 91 9.56 0.03 9.15
N VAL A 92 8.95 -1.04 8.64
CA VAL A 92 8.58 -2.24 9.42
C VAL A 92 9.10 -3.51 8.78
#